data_AF-A0A3N0AZF8-F1
#
_entry.id   AF-A0A3N0AZF8-F1
#
_cell.length_a   1.000
_cell.length_b   1.000
_cell.length_c   1.000
_cell.angle_alpha   90.00
_cell.angle_beta   90.00
_cell.angle_gamma   90.00
#
_symmetry.space_group_name_H-M   'P 1'
#
loop_
_entity.id
_entity.type
_entity.pdbx_description
1 polymer ?
#
loop_
_entity_poly.entity_id
_entity_poly.type
_entity_poly.pdbx_seq_one_letter_code
_entity_poly.pdbx_strand_id
1 'polypeptide(L)'
;MSRKKNVVAALAAVTMTAMPAASAFAATVDDSASTASVGNASAVLVQASGQDIQTETQVEGTFTWDQGTITPNEVIKSVFQKASIALCDAASELTVADAEDWAISVSGDVQQAYSATLGELADESEGTMIMGCTCVSNGAGGPASINAQVTGVPLASIIARAMPAADANTVTLVSEDGYEASLPLSYVMSRSAVVTYEINGEDLSESVGGTNQLWIDSTAAKYFTRNIVEIKVTHEDVVPAAPGAEQAADGEYVNRPNAGITAVQ
;
A
#
# COMPACT_ATOMS: atom_id res chain seq x y z
N MET A 1 -39.04 10.84 -62.90
CA MET A 1 -39.11 12.32 -62.90
C MET A 1 -38.36 12.79 -61.66
N SER A 2 -37.09 13.23 -61.69
CA SER A 2 -36.53 14.47 -62.28
C SER A 2 -37.21 15.70 -61.64
N ARG A 3 -36.61 16.64 -60.89
CA ARG A 3 -35.29 17.35 -60.87
C ARG A 3 -35.10 17.97 -59.45
N LYS A 4 -33.90 18.01 -58.83
CA LYS A 4 -32.78 19.01 -58.93
C LYS A 4 -33.25 20.45 -58.61
N LYS A 5 -32.57 21.37 -57.89
CA LYS A 5 -31.15 21.62 -57.47
C LYS A 5 -31.15 23.02 -56.77
N ASN A 6 -30.38 23.40 -55.72
CA ASN A 6 -28.97 23.90 -55.63
C ASN A 6 -28.84 24.54 -54.21
N VAL A 7 -27.83 24.34 -53.34
CA VAL A 7 -26.37 24.67 -53.33
C VAL A 7 -26.01 26.16 -53.27
N VAL A 8 -25.42 26.59 -52.13
CA VAL A 8 -24.26 27.51 -51.90
C VAL A 8 -23.73 27.15 -50.49
N ALA A 9 -22.56 26.56 -50.21
CA ALA A 9 -21.13 26.83 -50.48
C ALA A 9 -20.49 27.95 -49.62
N ALA A 10 -19.67 27.57 -48.63
CA ALA A 10 -18.57 28.39 -48.10
C ALA A 10 -17.44 27.47 -47.58
N LEU A 11 -16.26 27.60 -48.17
CA LEU A 11 -15.00 26.92 -47.84
C LEU A 11 -14.26 27.66 -46.71
N ALA A 12 -13.53 26.92 -45.88
CA ALA A 12 -12.31 27.40 -45.24
C ALA A 12 -11.23 26.30 -45.31
N ALA A 13 -10.10 26.63 -45.93
CA ALA A 13 -8.95 25.76 -46.13
C ALA A 13 -7.88 26.07 -45.07
N VAL A 14 -7.26 25.03 -44.49
CA VAL A 14 -5.97 25.14 -43.81
C VAL A 14 -5.06 24.01 -44.31
N THR A 15 -3.87 24.43 -44.71
CA THR A 15 -2.87 23.73 -45.51
C THR A 15 -2.05 22.71 -44.71
N MET A 16 -1.90 21.50 -45.25
CA MET A 16 -0.89 20.52 -44.87
C MET A 16 0.48 20.93 -45.45
N THR A 17 1.51 20.91 -44.62
CA THR A 17 2.92 20.87 -45.05
C THR A 17 3.53 19.55 -44.63
N ALA A 18 3.94 18.76 -45.62
CA ALA A 18 4.69 17.50 -45.49
C ALA A 18 6.20 17.76 -45.63
N MET A 19 7.05 17.00 -44.94
CA MET A 19 8.46 16.73 -45.27
C MET A 19 9.08 15.66 -44.33
N PRO A 20 10.25 15.04 -44.65
CA PRO A 20 10.34 13.69 -45.22
C PRO A 20 11.12 12.66 -44.37
N ALA A 21 11.17 11.42 -44.90
CA ALA A 21 11.83 10.23 -44.38
C ALA A 21 13.37 10.28 -44.37
N ALA A 22 13.99 9.55 -43.43
CA ALA A 22 15.37 9.06 -43.51
C ALA A 22 15.46 7.64 -42.93
N SER A 23 16.17 6.76 -43.64
CA SER A 23 16.34 5.32 -43.36
C SER A 23 17.80 4.99 -43.00
N ALA A 24 17.98 3.82 -42.36
CA ALA A 24 19.21 3.01 -42.19
C ALA A 24 20.19 3.48 -41.08
N PHE A 25 20.77 2.60 -40.24
CA PHE A 25 21.40 1.31 -40.51
C PHE A 25 21.29 0.30 -39.34
N ALA A 26 21.33 -0.99 -39.67
CA ALA A 26 21.55 -2.10 -38.75
C ALA A 26 23.07 -2.37 -38.55
N ALA A 27 23.44 -2.90 -37.38
CA ALA A 27 24.68 -3.65 -37.18
C ALA A 27 24.44 -4.82 -36.20
N THR A 28 24.98 -5.98 -36.55
CA THR A 28 24.92 -7.29 -35.88
C THR A 28 26.18 -7.60 -35.06
N VAL A 29 26.14 -8.71 -34.28
CA VAL A 29 27.19 -9.54 -33.63
C VAL A 29 27.78 -9.04 -32.29
N ASP A 30 28.15 -9.84 -31.28
CA ASP A 30 28.22 -11.31 -31.08
C ASP A 30 28.14 -11.63 -29.57
N ASP A 31 27.83 -12.89 -29.25
CA ASP A 31 27.73 -13.53 -27.95
C ASP A 31 29.11 -14.00 -27.44
N SER A 32 29.43 -13.77 -26.16
CA SER A 32 30.47 -14.51 -25.42
C SER A 32 30.34 -14.29 -23.91
N ALA A 33 29.85 -15.34 -23.25
CA ALA A 33 29.66 -15.48 -21.81
C ALA A 33 30.95 -15.42 -20.97
N SER A 34 30.83 -15.01 -19.69
CA SER A 34 31.53 -15.71 -18.60
C SER A 34 30.81 -15.56 -17.26
N THR A 35 30.60 -16.70 -16.62
CA THR A 35 29.97 -16.97 -15.32
C THR A 35 30.87 -16.63 -14.13
N ALA A 36 30.32 -16.11 -13.03
CA ALA A 36 30.90 -16.33 -11.69
C ALA A 36 29.87 -16.24 -10.55
N SER A 37 30.08 -17.12 -9.57
CA SER A 37 29.23 -17.64 -8.50
C SER A 37 28.71 -16.69 -7.42
N VAL A 38 27.50 -17.01 -6.95
CA VAL A 38 26.83 -16.50 -5.73
C VAL A 38 27.59 -16.93 -4.47
N GLY A 39 27.89 -15.97 -3.59
CA GLY A 39 28.40 -16.20 -2.24
C GLY A 39 27.54 -15.50 -1.19
N ASN A 40 27.12 -16.25 -0.18
CA ASN A 40 26.36 -15.81 0.98
C ASN A 40 26.91 -14.50 1.59
N ALA A 41 26.09 -13.46 1.69
CA ALA A 41 26.42 -12.24 2.42
C ALA A 41 25.43 -12.03 3.57
N SER A 42 25.94 -12.19 4.79
CA SER A 42 25.31 -11.70 6.02
C SER A 42 25.12 -10.19 5.93
N ALA A 43 23.91 -9.70 6.21
CA ALA A 43 23.58 -8.29 6.13
C ALA A 43 24.35 -7.47 7.18
N VAL A 44 25.23 -6.59 6.70
CA VAL A 44 25.84 -5.51 7.49
C VAL A 44 25.03 -4.25 7.19
N LEU A 45 24.44 -3.66 8.23
CA LEU A 45 23.75 -2.37 8.17
C LEU A 45 24.78 -1.27 7.86
N VAL A 46 24.73 -0.69 6.67
CA VAL A 46 25.52 0.49 6.31
C VAL A 46 24.66 1.74 6.54
N GLN A 47 25.09 2.59 7.47
CA GLN A 47 24.61 3.97 7.60
C GLN A 47 25.05 4.76 6.37
N ALA A 48 24.11 5.29 5.59
CA ALA A 48 24.42 6.15 4.46
C ALA A 48 24.87 7.54 4.96
N SER A 49 26.18 7.73 5.11
CA SER A 49 26.78 9.06 5.09
C SER A 49 26.74 9.58 3.65
N GLY A 50 26.09 10.71 3.41
CA GLY A 50 25.99 11.30 2.08
C GLY A 50 27.36 11.72 1.54
N GLN A 51 28.04 10.84 0.81
CA GLN A 51 29.08 11.11 -0.19
C GLN A 51 29.39 9.79 -0.91
N ASP A 52 28.76 9.55 -2.06
CA ASP A 52 29.32 8.83 -3.24
C ASP A 52 28.18 8.57 -4.23
N ILE A 53 27.92 9.54 -5.11
CA ILE A 53 27.19 9.24 -6.35
C ILE A 53 28.17 8.49 -7.25
N GLN A 54 28.16 7.16 -7.16
CA GLN A 54 28.89 6.30 -8.10
C GLN A 54 28.29 6.52 -9.49
N THR A 55 29.07 7.11 -10.40
CA THR A 55 28.67 7.20 -11.81
C THR A 55 28.97 5.86 -12.45
N GLU A 56 28.01 4.95 -12.36
CA GLU A 56 28.09 3.64 -13.01
C GLU A 56 27.97 3.79 -14.54
N THR A 57 28.51 2.79 -15.25
CA THR A 57 28.36 2.69 -16.71
C THR A 57 26.88 2.78 -17.07
N GLN A 58 26.50 3.52 -18.12
CA GLN A 58 25.12 3.64 -18.57
C GLN A 58 24.50 2.24 -18.77
N VAL A 59 23.71 1.79 -17.78
CA VAL A 59 23.01 0.52 -17.82
C VAL A 59 21.72 0.75 -18.58
N GLU A 60 21.64 0.23 -19.79
CA GLU A 60 20.40 0.20 -20.57
C GLU A 60 19.72 -1.14 -20.38
N GLY A 61 18.43 -1.11 -20.03
CA GLY A 61 17.63 -2.30 -19.79
C GLY A 61 16.17 -2.05 -20.14
N THR A 62 15.40 -3.13 -20.27
CA THR A 62 13.95 -3.04 -20.39
C THR A 62 13.34 -3.38 -19.04
N PHE A 63 12.49 -2.50 -18.53
CA PHE A 63 11.77 -2.73 -17.28
C PHE A 63 10.33 -3.13 -17.59
N THR A 64 9.85 -4.14 -16.87
CA THR A 64 8.43 -4.50 -16.84
C THR A 64 7.98 -4.49 -15.38
N TRP A 65 6.69 -4.26 -15.15
CA TRP A 65 6.11 -4.12 -13.83
C TRP A 65 4.77 -4.84 -13.77
N ASP A 66 4.46 -5.43 -12.63
CA ASP A 66 3.18 -6.07 -12.32
C ASP A 66 2.73 -5.71 -10.90
N GLN A 67 1.46 -5.34 -10.75
CA GLN A 67 0.81 -5.05 -9.46
C GLN A 67 0.01 -6.25 -8.94
N GLY A 68 -0.23 -7.27 -9.78
CA GLY A 68 -1.00 -8.46 -9.46
C GLY A 68 -0.18 -9.60 -8.86
N THR A 69 1.16 -9.53 -8.91
CA THR A 69 2.02 -10.55 -8.31
C THR A 69 1.93 -10.50 -6.79
N ILE A 70 1.43 -11.58 -6.19
CA ILE A 70 1.32 -11.73 -4.74
C ILE A 70 2.57 -12.40 -4.16
N THR A 71 2.91 -12.01 -2.93
CA THR A 71 4.01 -12.55 -2.14
C THR A 71 3.57 -13.87 -1.50
N PRO A 72 4.34 -14.98 -1.62
CA PRO A 72 3.96 -16.25 -1.01
C PRO A 72 3.86 -16.18 0.51
N ASN A 73 2.92 -16.92 1.11
CA ASN A 73 2.66 -16.92 2.57
C ASN A 73 3.90 -17.26 3.40
N GLU A 74 4.75 -18.18 2.92
CA GLU A 74 6.01 -18.52 3.58
C GLU A 74 6.99 -17.32 3.69
N VAL A 75 6.99 -16.45 2.68
CA VAL A 75 7.79 -15.22 2.67
C VAL A 75 7.17 -14.18 3.59
N ILE A 76 5.83 -14.00 3.53
CA ILE A 76 5.08 -13.13 4.45
C ILE A 76 5.39 -13.52 5.91
N LYS A 77 5.26 -14.80 6.24
CA LYS A 77 5.58 -15.37 7.56
C LYS A 77 7.00 -15.09 7.99
N SER A 78 7.98 -15.31 7.10
CA SER A 78 9.38 -14.99 7.41
C SER A 78 9.60 -13.49 7.66
N VAL A 79 8.95 -12.60 6.90
CA VAL A 79 9.06 -11.15 7.08
C VAL A 79 8.42 -10.75 8.41
N PHE A 80 7.20 -11.17 8.71
CA PHE A 80 6.54 -10.79 9.96
C PHE A 80 7.19 -11.43 11.19
N GLN A 81 7.71 -12.66 11.13
CA GLN A 81 8.42 -13.27 12.27
C GLN A 81 9.78 -12.63 12.56
N LYS A 82 10.50 -12.16 11.53
CA LYS A 82 11.86 -11.60 11.69
C LYS A 82 11.89 -10.08 11.80
N ALA A 83 11.02 -9.39 11.07
CA ALA A 83 11.09 -7.94 10.88
C ALA A 83 10.15 -7.17 11.82
N SER A 84 8.96 -7.71 12.15
CA SER A 84 8.00 -6.96 12.97
C SER A 84 8.49 -6.74 14.42
N ILE A 85 9.10 -7.77 15.01
CA ILE A 85 9.73 -7.70 16.34
C ILE A 85 10.95 -6.76 16.34
N ALA A 86 11.73 -6.74 15.25
CA ALA A 86 13.00 -5.99 15.20
C ALA A 86 12.84 -4.52 14.78
N LEU A 87 11.80 -4.17 14.03
CA LEU A 87 11.69 -2.85 13.37
C LEU A 87 10.54 -1.98 13.87
N CYS A 88 9.51 -2.55 14.48
CA CYS A 88 8.28 -1.83 14.81
C CYS A 88 8.00 -1.71 16.31
N ASP A 89 8.85 -2.26 17.18
CA ASP A 89 8.60 -2.39 18.64
C ASP A 89 7.19 -2.89 18.95
N ALA A 90 6.66 -3.72 18.05
CA ALA A 90 5.30 -4.21 18.12
C ALA A 90 5.20 -5.24 19.26
N ALA A 91 4.05 -5.29 19.93
CA ALA A 91 3.78 -6.32 20.94
C ALA A 91 4.14 -7.70 20.40
N SER A 92 5.03 -8.39 21.15
CA SER A 92 5.55 -9.70 20.75
C SER A 92 4.52 -10.81 20.88
N GLU A 93 3.48 -10.60 21.69
CA GLU A 93 2.37 -11.52 21.88
C GLU A 93 1.06 -10.78 21.60
N LEU A 94 0.38 -11.20 20.54
CA LEU A 94 -0.97 -10.76 20.20
C LEU A 94 -1.93 -11.91 20.42
N THR A 95 -3.14 -11.59 20.86
CA THR A 95 -4.22 -12.57 20.95
C THR A 95 -4.52 -13.12 19.55
N VAL A 96 -4.52 -14.45 19.46
CA VAL A 96 -5.03 -15.20 18.32
C VAL A 96 -6.34 -15.83 18.75
N ALA A 97 -7.43 -15.34 18.18
CA ALA A 97 -8.78 -15.81 18.39
C ALA A 97 -9.47 -16.02 17.03
N ASP A 98 -10.68 -16.57 17.08
CA ASP A 98 -11.54 -16.60 15.90
C ASP A 98 -11.92 -15.16 15.51
N ALA A 99 -11.69 -14.79 14.25
CA ALA A 99 -12.03 -13.48 13.75
C ALA A 99 -13.55 -13.27 13.73
N GLU A 100 -14.36 -14.31 13.53
CA GLU A 100 -15.82 -14.20 13.51
C GLU A 100 -16.38 -13.65 14.83
N ASP A 101 -15.73 -14.00 15.95
CA ASP A 101 -16.12 -13.62 17.31
C ASP A 101 -15.42 -12.33 17.81
N TRP A 102 -14.50 -11.76 17.03
CA TRP A 102 -13.70 -10.62 17.50
C TRP A 102 -14.52 -9.34 17.54
N ALA A 103 -14.78 -8.82 18.74
CA ALA A 103 -15.59 -7.62 18.93
C ALA A 103 -14.79 -6.32 18.66
N ILE A 104 -15.38 -5.44 17.85
CA ILE A 104 -14.90 -4.07 17.62
C ILE A 104 -15.96 -3.09 18.15
N SER A 105 -15.50 -2.07 18.85
CA SER A 105 -16.35 -0.95 19.29
C SER A 105 -16.12 0.28 18.42
N VAL A 106 -17.19 0.98 18.06
CA VAL A 106 -17.14 2.23 17.29
C VAL A 106 -17.78 3.34 18.12
N SER A 107 -17.00 4.37 18.42
CA SER A 107 -17.36 5.41 19.41
C SER A 107 -16.91 6.81 18.98
N GLY A 108 -17.16 7.80 19.84
CA GLY A 108 -16.78 9.21 19.63
C GLY A 108 -17.91 10.08 19.08
N ASP A 109 -17.57 11.00 18.19
CA ASP A 109 -18.44 11.97 17.53
C ASP A 109 -19.25 11.30 16.39
N VAL A 110 -20.10 10.37 16.78
CA VAL A 110 -20.96 9.56 15.90
C VAL A 110 -22.41 9.62 16.38
N GLN A 111 -23.38 9.49 15.47
CA GLN A 111 -24.79 9.47 15.86
C GLN A 111 -25.20 8.12 16.46
N GLN A 112 -24.53 7.03 16.05
CA GLN A 112 -24.84 5.67 16.46
C GLN A 112 -23.56 4.94 16.86
N ALA A 113 -23.11 5.14 18.11
CA ALA A 113 -22.06 4.30 18.68
C ALA A 113 -22.57 2.86 18.81
N TYR A 114 -21.73 1.89 18.45
CA TYR A 114 -22.10 0.47 18.48
C TYR A 114 -20.89 -0.41 18.78
N SER A 115 -21.17 -1.67 19.08
CA SER A 115 -20.16 -2.73 19.03
C SER A 115 -20.74 -3.88 18.22
N ALA A 116 -19.91 -4.49 17.39
CA ALA A 116 -20.24 -5.62 16.54
C ALA A 116 -19.02 -6.54 16.43
N THR A 117 -19.24 -7.81 16.11
CA THR A 117 -18.11 -8.70 15.79
C THR A 117 -17.63 -8.47 14.37
N LEU A 118 -16.38 -8.87 14.09
CA LEU A 118 -15.86 -8.85 12.72
C LEU A 118 -16.65 -9.76 11.79
N GLY A 119 -17.20 -10.89 12.28
CA GLY A 119 -18.12 -11.72 11.50
C GLY A 119 -19.41 -10.99 11.10
N GLU A 120 -20.06 -10.31 12.04
CA GLU A 120 -21.26 -9.49 11.75
C GLU A 120 -20.97 -8.38 10.73
N LEU A 121 -19.78 -7.77 10.80
CA LEU A 121 -19.35 -6.72 9.88
C LEU A 121 -18.97 -7.28 8.49
N ALA A 122 -18.38 -8.47 8.44
CA ALA A 122 -18.04 -9.17 7.21
C ALA A 122 -19.30 -9.59 6.43
N ASP A 123 -20.32 -10.10 7.11
CA ASP A 123 -21.62 -10.43 6.52
C ASP A 123 -22.27 -9.24 5.78
N GLU A 124 -22.00 -8.01 6.24
CA GLU A 124 -22.54 -6.79 5.65
C GLU A 124 -21.72 -6.29 4.45
N SER A 125 -20.39 -6.37 4.52
CA SER A 125 -19.52 -5.63 3.60
C SER A 125 -18.11 -6.22 3.42
N GLU A 126 -17.91 -7.54 3.50
CA GLU A 126 -16.61 -8.13 3.17
C GLU A 126 -16.11 -7.74 1.76
N GLY A 127 -14.80 -7.52 1.65
CA GLY A 127 -14.14 -7.31 0.37
C GLY A 127 -12.75 -7.91 0.33
N THR A 128 -12.32 -8.29 -0.87
CA THR A 128 -10.98 -8.80 -1.14
C THR A 128 -10.27 -7.92 -2.18
N MET A 129 -9.02 -7.55 -1.92
CA MET A 129 -8.22 -6.76 -2.85
C MET A 129 -6.72 -6.99 -2.67
N ILE A 130 -5.93 -6.72 -3.72
CA ILE A 130 -4.47 -6.79 -3.64
C ILE A 130 -3.95 -5.48 -3.07
N MET A 131 -3.15 -5.57 -2.00
CA MET A 131 -2.61 -4.42 -1.28
C MET A 131 -1.14 -4.63 -0.92
N GLY A 132 -0.39 -3.53 -0.90
CA GLY A 132 0.98 -3.49 -0.42
C GLY A 132 1.07 -3.24 1.09
N CYS A 133 2.04 -3.88 1.75
CA CYS A 133 2.45 -3.59 3.12
C CYS A 133 3.98 -3.42 3.15
N THR A 134 4.44 -2.19 3.34
CA THR A 134 5.88 -1.89 3.37
C THR A 134 6.24 -1.11 4.63
N CYS A 135 7.27 -1.58 5.34
CA CYS A 135 7.77 -0.93 6.54
C CYS A 135 8.44 0.41 6.20
N VAL A 136 8.25 1.43 7.05
CA VAL A 136 8.93 2.73 6.89
C VAL A 136 10.46 2.60 6.97
N SER A 137 10.94 1.66 7.77
CA SER A 137 12.36 1.35 7.95
C SER A 137 12.91 0.41 6.87
N ASN A 138 12.09 0.01 5.89
CA ASN A 138 12.58 -0.79 4.77
C ASN A 138 13.46 0.09 3.88
N GLY A 139 14.78 -0.13 3.94
CA GLY A 139 15.73 0.53 3.04
C GLY A 139 15.47 0.16 1.58
N ALA A 140 16.09 0.91 0.66
CA ALA A 140 16.02 0.61 -0.77
C ALA A 140 16.47 -0.84 -1.03
N GLY A 141 15.62 -1.62 -1.73
CA GLY A 141 15.88 -3.04 -1.99
C GLY A 141 15.71 -3.97 -0.78
N GLY A 142 15.24 -3.48 0.37
CA GLY A 142 15.05 -4.28 1.57
C GLY A 142 13.86 -5.26 1.48
N PRO A 143 13.86 -6.32 2.33
CA PRO A 143 12.88 -7.41 2.25
C PRO A 143 11.55 -7.12 2.96
N ALA A 144 11.41 -5.99 3.68
CA ALA A 144 10.22 -5.66 4.46
C ALA A 144 9.16 -4.96 3.59
N SER A 145 8.85 -5.58 2.45
CA SER A 145 7.82 -5.16 1.50
C SER A 145 7.05 -6.38 1.01
N ILE A 146 5.73 -6.33 1.15
CA ILE A 146 4.80 -7.41 0.80
C ILE A 146 3.75 -6.85 -0.13
N ASN A 147 3.31 -7.64 -1.10
CA ASN A 147 2.10 -7.42 -1.88
C ASN A 147 1.23 -8.66 -1.72
N ALA A 148 0.01 -8.54 -1.23
CA ALA A 148 -0.82 -9.70 -0.91
C ALA A 148 -2.29 -9.45 -1.23
N GLN A 149 -3.04 -10.52 -1.45
CA GLN A 149 -4.49 -10.48 -1.47
C GLN A 149 -4.98 -10.39 -0.03
N VAL A 150 -5.73 -9.35 0.28
CA VAL A 150 -6.22 -9.01 1.62
C VAL A 150 -7.72 -9.11 1.61
N THR A 151 -8.27 -9.94 2.50
CA THR A 151 -9.71 -10.10 2.70
C THR A 151 -10.10 -9.56 4.07
N GLY A 152 -11.21 -8.82 4.15
CA GLY A 152 -11.78 -8.33 5.39
C GLY A 152 -12.81 -7.25 5.20
N VAL A 153 -13.03 -6.44 6.24
CA VAL A 153 -14.08 -5.41 6.24
C VAL A 153 -13.50 -4.03 5.90
N PRO A 154 -14.02 -3.32 4.88
CA PRO A 154 -13.63 -1.95 4.60
C PRO A 154 -13.87 -1.04 5.80
N LEU A 155 -12.83 -0.35 6.27
CA LEU A 155 -12.93 0.57 7.41
C LEU A 155 -13.96 1.69 7.15
N ALA A 156 -14.10 2.10 5.89
CA ALA A 156 -15.11 3.08 5.50
C ALA A 156 -16.56 2.60 5.75
N SER A 157 -16.87 1.32 5.59
CA SER A 157 -18.22 0.80 5.85
C SER A 157 -18.49 0.72 7.36
N ILE A 158 -17.51 0.29 8.15
CA ILE A 158 -17.57 0.27 9.62
C ILE A 158 -17.86 1.68 10.16
N ILE A 159 -17.12 2.68 9.68
CA ILE A 159 -17.28 4.08 10.09
C ILE A 159 -18.64 4.63 9.62
N ALA A 160 -19.02 4.40 8.36
CA ALA A 160 -20.27 4.91 7.81
C ALA A 160 -21.50 4.40 8.57
N ARG A 161 -21.47 3.14 9.05
CA ARG A 161 -22.53 2.55 9.88
C ARG A 161 -22.76 3.34 11.18
N ALA A 162 -21.72 3.92 11.77
CA ALA A 162 -21.86 4.74 12.99
C ALA A 162 -22.46 6.13 12.73
N MET A 163 -22.57 6.54 11.46
CA MET A 163 -23.04 7.85 11.03
C MET A 163 -22.24 8.99 11.70
N PRO A 164 -20.97 9.22 11.27
CA PRO A 164 -20.12 10.27 11.82
C PRO A 164 -20.78 11.64 11.83
N ALA A 165 -20.47 12.46 12.85
CA ALA A 165 -20.86 13.86 12.87
C ALA A 165 -20.28 14.60 11.64
N ALA A 166 -20.98 15.63 11.17
CA ALA A 166 -20.61 16.34 9.95
C ALA A 166 -19.26 17.08 10.05
N ASP A 167 -18.83 17.40 11.26
CA ASP A 167 -17.58 18.07 11.59
C ASP A 167 -16.47 17.12 12.08
N ALA A 168 -16.74 15.82 12.22
CA ALA A 168 -15.72 14.83 12.55
C ALA A 168 -14.60 14.82 11.49
N ASN A 169 -13.35 14.77 11.93
CA ASN A 169 -12.20 14.95 11.05
C ASN A 169 -11.06 13.96 11.29
N THR A 170 -11.13 13.16 12.35
CA THR A 170 -10.08 12.23 12.77
C THR A 170 -10.69 10.86 13.08
N VAL A 171 -9.93 9.81 12.76
CA VAL A 171 -10.20 8.44 13.21
C VAL A 171 -9.00 7.90 13.95
N THR A 172 -9.23 7.32 15.12
CA THR A 172 -8.21 6.66 15.95
C THR A 172 -8.53 5.17 16.05
N LEU A 173 -7.57 4.34 15.68
CA LEU A 173 -7.64 2.90 15.82
C LEU A 173 -6.90 2.50 17.09
N VAL A 174 -7.57 1.78 17.97
CA VAL A 174 -7.02 1.31 19.26
C VAL A 174 -6.84 -0.20 19.19
N SER A 175 -5.61 -0.65 19.44
CA SER A 175 -5.22 -2.05 19.56
C SER A 175 -5.52 -2.58 20.97
N GLU A 176 -5.66 -3.91 21.11
CA GLU A 176 -5.87 -4.57 22.41
C GLU A 176 -4.78 -4.26 23.46
N ASP A 177 -3.56 -3.95 23.01
CA ASP A 177 -2.42 -3.60 23.86
C ASP A 177 -2.40 -2.11 24.25
N GLY A 178 -3.40 -1.34 23.82
CA GLY A 178 -3.53 0.09 24.07
C GLY A 178 -2.76 0.97 23.09
N TYR A 179 -2.13 0.41 22.05
CA TYR A 179 -1.54 1.21 20.98
C TYR A 179 -2.62 1.96 20.20
N GLU A 180 -2.42 3.27 19.98
CA GLU A 180 -3.32 4.12 19.22
C GLU A 180 -2.65 4.67 17.96
N ALA A 181 -3.34 4.60 16.83
CA ALA A 181 -2.95 5.28 15.60
C ALA A 181 -4.08 6.18 15.09
N SER A 182 -3.81 7.48 15.02
CA SER A 182 -4.76 8.49 14.55
C SER A 182 -4.45 8.93 13.12
N LEU A 183 -5.49 9.01 12.29
CA LEU A 183 -5.42 9.36 10.88
C LEU A 183 -6.52 10.40 10.55
N PRO A 184 -6.31 11.26 9.53
CA PRO A 184 -7.41 12.08 9.03
C PRO A 184 -8.56 11.19 8.56
N LEU A 185 -9.78 11.51 8.98
CA LEU A 185 -10.98 10.78 8.55
C LEU A 185 -11.11 10.79 7.02
N SER A 186 -10.89 11.96 6.39
CA SER A 186 -10.91 12.09 4.92
C SER A 186 -9.87 11.22 4.21
N TYR A 187 -8.72 10.97 4.84
CA TYR A 187 -7.67 10.12 4.28
C TYR A 187 -8.13 8.66 4.23
N VAL A 188 -8.70 8.17 5.33
CA VAL A 188 -9.21 6.79 5.43
C VAL A 188 -10.42 6.58 4.52
N MET A 189 -11.35 7.55 4.47
CA MET A 189 -12.56 7.46 3.66
C MET A 189 -12.31 7.55 2.14
N SER A 190 -11.18 8.12 1.72
CA SER A 190 -10.81 8.25 0.30
C SER A 190 -9.90 7.14 -0.21
N ARG A 191 -9.48 6.22 0.67
CA ARG A 191 -8.58 5.12 0.35
C ARG A 191 -9.24 3.79 0.62
N SER A 192 -8.69 2.75 0.01
CA SER A 192 -9.00 1.40 0.40
C SER A 192 -8.30 1.07 1.71
N ALA A 193 -9.01 1.24 2.82
CA ALA A 193 -8.61 0.80 4.15
C ALA A 193 -9.46 -0.41 4.55
N VAL A 194 -8.82 -1.50 4.95
CA VAL A 194 -9.47 -2.78 5.26
C VAL A 194 -8.98 -3.26 6.63
N VAL A 195 -9.91 -3.61 7.52
CA VAL A 195 -9.63 -4.39 8.72
C VAL A 195 -9.63 -5.86 8.29
N THR A 196 -8.44 -6.41 8.06
CA THR A 196 -8.26 -7.75 7.52
C THR A 196 -8.09 -8.79 8.61
N TYR A 197 -8.59 -9.99 8.33
CA TYR A 197 -8.41 -11.22 9.12
C TYR A 197 -7.93 -12.40 8.26
N GLU A 198 -7.76 -12.20 6.95
CA GLU A 198 -7.29 -13.24 6.02
C GLU A 198 -6.37 -12.61 4.96
N ILE A 199 -5.25 -13.29 4.68
CA ILE A 199 -4.29 -12.91 3.66
C ILE A 199 -4.00 -14.11 2.74
N ASN A 200 -4.11 -13.89 1.43
CA ASN A 200 -3.89 -14.90 0.39
C ASN A 200 -4.71 -16.19 0.60
N GLY A 201 -5.93 -16.08 1.14
CA GLY A 201 -6.80 -17.22 1.42
C GLY A 201 -6.40 -18.05 2.64
N GLU A 202 -5.57 -17.50 3.53
CA GLU A 202 -5.21 -18.11 4.82
C GLU A 202 -5.47 -17.13 5.96
N ASP A 203 -5.86 -17.66 7.12
CA ASP A 203 -6.08 -16.87 8.33
C ASP A 203 -4.85 -16.00 8.65
N LEU A 204 -5.11 -14.76 9.07
CA LEU A 204 -4.06 -13.79 9.37
C LEU A 204 -3.08 -14.32 10.43
N SER A 205 -3.56 -15.14 11.36
CA SER A 205 -2.75 -15.75 12.43
C SER A 205 -1.63 -16.65 11.91
N GLU A 206 -1.81 -17.31 10.77
CA GLU A 206 -0.84 -18.26 10.23
C GLU A 206 0.33 -17.58 9.52
N SER A 207 0.05 -16.47 8.85
CA SER A 207 1.00 -15.75 8.01
C SER A 207 1.57 -14.49 8.66
N VAL A 208 0.77 -13.72 9.40
CA VAL A 208 1.15 -12.41 9.97
C VAL A 208 1.15 -12.43 11.50
N GLY A 209 0.23 -13.18 12.10
CA GLY A 209 0.01 -13.25 13.54
C GLY A 209 -0.97 -12.18 14.04
N GLY A 210 -1.69 -12.51 15.12
CA GLY A 210 -2.85 -11.75 15.60
C GLY A 210 -4.15 -12.26 15.00
N THR A 211 -5.25 -11.58 15.32
CA THR A 211 -6.61 -11.89 14.86
C THR A 211 -7.06 -10.97 13.74
N ASN A 212 -6.73 -9.68 13.81
CA ASN A 212 -6.99 -8.74 12.72
C ASN A 212 -5.89 -7.67 12.60
N GLN A 213 -5.85 -6.98 11.47
CA GLN A 213 -4.95 -5.84 11.24
C GLN A 213 -5.53 -4.86 10.24
N LEU A 214 -5.30 -3.56 10.43
CA LEU A 214 -5.62 -2.55 9.42
C LEU A 214 -4.60 -2.60 8.29
N TRP A 215 -5.05 -2.66 7.04
CA TRP A 215 -4.24 -2.40 5.86
C TRP A 215 -4.83 -1.23 5.10
N ILE A 216 -3.98 -0.30 4.63
CA ILE A 216 -4.41 0.86 3.84
C ILE A 216 -3.57 0.94 2.58
N ASP A 217 -4.24 1.01 1.44
CA ASP A 217 -3.53 1.06 0.16
C ASP A 217 -2.62 2.29 0.06
N SER A 218 -1.44 2.08 -0.51
CA SER A 218 -0.41 3.09 -0.75
C SER A 218 -0.05 3.89 0.53
N THR A 219 -0.03 3.20 1.68
CA THR A 219 0.26 3.76 3.00
C THR A 219 1.34 2.93 3.68
N ALA A 220 2.26 3.59 4.41
CA ALA A 220 3.31 2.89 5.14
C ALA A 220 2.74 2.04 6.27
N ALA A 221 3.31 0.86 6.49
CA ALA A 221 2.81 -0.13 7.46
C ALA A 221 2.87 0.35 8.93
N LYS A 222 3.55 1.46 9.24
CA LYS A 222 3.54 2.04 10.60
C LYS A 222 2.14 2.46 11.08
N TYR A 223 1.19 2.63 10.16
CA TYR A 223 -0.20 2.98 10.46
C TYR A 223 -1.14 1.76 10.51
N PHE A 224 -0.60 0.55 10.34
CA PHE A 224 -1.38 -0.68 10.22
C PHE A 224 -1.60 -1.32 11.60
N THR A 225 -2.46 -0.69 12.40
CA THR A 225 -2.82 -1.15 13.76
C THR A 225 -3.26 -2.60 13.74
N ARG A 226 -2.74 -3.40 14.68
CA ARG A 226 -3.05 -4.83 14.83
C ARG A 226 -4.07 -5.02 15.96
N ASN A 227 -4.82 -6.12 15.93
CA ASN A 227 -5.81 -6.51 16.95
C ASN A 227 -6.67 -5.33 17.43
N ILE A 228 -7.34 -4.69 16.48
CA ILE A 228 -8.16 -3.50 16.73
C ILE A 228 -9.36 -3.91 17.57
N VAL A 229 -9.57 -3.22 18.69
CA VAL A 229 -10.71 -3.41 19.59
C VAL A 229 -11.63 -2.20 19.64
N GLU A 230 -11.13 -1.01 19.27
CA GLU A 230 -11.91 0.21 19.21
C GLU A 230 -11.53 1.10 18.02
N ILE A 231 -12.54 1.73 17.43
CA ILE A 231 -12.45 2.73 16.37
C ILE A 231 -13.16 3.99 16.88
N LYS A 232 -12.39 5.05 17.13
CA LYS A 232 -12.91 6.32 17.63
C LYS A 232 -12.95 7.32 16.50
N VAL A 233 -14.09 7.93 16.27
CA VAL A 233 -14.23 9.03 15.32
C VAL A 233 -14.34 10.32 16.11
N THR A 234 -13.50 11.31 15.87
CA THR A 234 -13.49 12.56 16.66
C THR A 234 -13.33 13.80 15.78
N HIS A 235 -13.72 14.94 16.35
CA HIS A 235 -13.28 16.25 15.93
C HIS A 235 -12.04 16.69 16.73
N GLU A 236 -10.92 16.86 16.04
CA GLU A 236 -9.70 17.43 16.62
C GLU A 236 -9.47 18.85 16.12
N ASP A 237 -9.06 19.77 17.00
CA ASP A 237 -8.67 21.14 16.62
C ASP A 237 -7.48 21.12 15.65
N VAL A 238 -6.58 20.15 15.83
CA VAL A 238 -5.42 19.91 14.97
C VAL A 238 -5.52 18.50 14.41
N VAL A 239 -5.96 18.40 13.16
CA VAL A 239 -6.08 17.12 12.45
C VAL A 239 -4.69 16.45 12.34
N PRO A 240 -4.57 15.14 12.60
CA PRO A 240 -3.33 14.40 12.38
C PRO A 240 -2.79 14.60 10.96
N ALA A 241 -1.48 14.57 10.80
CA ALA A 241 -0.89 14.65 9.46
C ALA A 241 -1.30 13.43 8.63
N ALA A 242 -1.70 13.65 7.37
CA ALA A 242 -1.94 12.55 6.45
C ALA A 242 -0.64 11.74 6.26
N PRO A 243 -0.70 10.40 6.27
CA PRO A 243 0.44 9.58 5.91
C PRO A 243 1.01 10.02 4.55
N GLY A 244 2.32 10.24 4.50
CA GLY A 244 2.97 10.74 3.29
C GLY A 244 3.03 12.26 3.16
N ALA A 245 2.51 13.04 4.11
CA ALA A 245 2.62 14.51 4.08
C ALA A 245 3.95 15.04 4.64
N GLU A 246 4.75 14.18 5.28
CA GLU A 246 6.05 14.57 5.86
C GLU A 246 6.99 15.07 4.75
N GLN A 247 7.63 16.22 4.99
CA GLN A 247 8.66 16.78 4.12
C GLN A 247 10.02 16.18 4.51
N ALA A 248 10.85 15.82 3.52
CA ALA A 248 12.24 15.46 3.80
C ALA A 248 12.97 16.66 4.42
N ALA A 249 13.92 16.39 5.32
CA ALA A 249 14.91 17.39 5.66
C ALA A 249 15.76 17.74 4.43
N ASP A 250 16.32 18.95 4.39
CA ASP A 250 17.16 19.39 3.28
C ASP A 250 18.32 18.41 3.04
N GLY A 251 18.38 17.84 1.85
CA GLY A 251 19.41 16.86 1.46
C GLY A 251 19.08 15.40 1.77
N GLU A 252 17.93 15.10 2.37
CA GLU A 252 17.44 13.73 2.56
C GLU A 252 16.43 13.33 1.48
N TYR A 253 16.46 12.07 1.05
CA TYR A 253 15.44 11.51 0.18
C TYR A 253 14.41 10.77 1.03
N VAL A 254 13.14 11.15 0.93
CA VAL A 254 12.06 10.31 1.48
C VAL A 254 11.81 9.18 0.49
N ASN A 255 12.08 7.94 0.90
CA ASN A 255 11.82 6.76 0.09
C ASN A 255 10.30 6.60 -0.14
N ARG A 256 9.80 7.11 -1.27
CA ARG A 256 8.38 7.08 -1.66
C ARG A 256 8.23 6.97 -3.20
N PRO A 257 7.57 5.93 -3.75
CA PRO A 257 7.14 4.70 -3.08
C PRO A 257 8.34 3.85 -2.69
N ASN A 258 8.20 3.09 -1.60
CA ASN A 258 9.24 2.17 -1.16
C ASN A 258 9.20 0.94 -2.07
N ALA A 259 10.29 0.67 -2.79
CA ALA A 259 10.43 -0.48 -3.68
C ALA A 259 11.45 -1.46 -3.12
N GLY A 260 11.06 -2.74 -3.01
CA GLY A 260 11.94 -3.85 -2.66
C GLY A 260 12.23 -4.72 -3.88
N ILE A 261 13.44 -5.26 -3.98
CA ILE A 261 13.77 -6.26 -5.01
C ILE A 261 13.44 -7.62 -4.40
N THR A 262 12.34 -8.22 -4.84
CA THR A 262 11.88 -9.52 -4.33
C THR A 262 12.54 -10.71 -5.04
N ALA A 263 13.06 -10.50 -6.25
CA ALA A 263 13.86 -11.47 -7.00
C ALA A 263 14.78 -10.74 -8.00
N VAL A 264 15.96 -11.32 -8.24
CA VAL A 264 16.82 -10.98 -9.38
C VAL A 264 16.78 -12.20 -10.29
N GLN A 265 16.34 -12.02 -11.54
CA GLN A 265 16.39 -13.07 -12.57
C GLN A 265 17.72 -13.04 -13.30
#